data_AF-A0A1B3IQM9-F1
#
_entry.id   AF-A0A1B3IQM9-F1
#
_cell.length_a   1.000
_cell.length_b   1.000
_cell.length_c   1.000
_cell.angle_alpha   90.00
_cell.angle_beta   90.00
_cell.angle_gamma   90.00
#
_symmetry.space_group_name_H-M   'P 1'
#
loop_
_entity.id
_entity.type
_entity.pdbx_description
1 polymer ?
#
loop_
_entity_poly.entity_id
_entity_poly.type
_entity_poly.pdbx_seq_one_letter_code
_entity_poly.pdbx_strand_id
1 'polypeptide(L)'
;WPFQYNIGLKTNDPNVDLINYLPKNKIDSVNVSQTLGYNIGGNFNSGPSTGGNGSFNYSKTISYNQQNYISEVEHQNSKSVQWGIKANSFITSLGKMSGHDPNLFVGYKPYSQNPRDYFVPDNELPPLVHSGFNPSFIATVSHEKGSGDTSEFEITYGRNMDVTHATRRTTHYGNSYLEGSRIHNAFVNRNYTVKYEVNWKTHEIKVKGHN
;
A
#
# COMPACT_ATOMS: atom_id res chain seq x y z
N TRP A 1 -12.75 7.56 1.18
CA TRP A 1 -11.42 7.52 1.84
C TRP A 1 -10.67 6.26 1.40
N PRO A 2 -9.33 6.20 1.45
CA PRO A 2 -8.58 5.08 0.88
C PRO A 2 -8.66 3.84 1.78
N PHE A 3 -9.48 2.86 1.40
CA PHE A 3 -9.54 1.58 2.10
C PHE A 3 -8.25 0.78 1.88
N GLN A 4 -7.68 0.87 0.67
CA GLN A 4 -6.45 0.18 0.32
C GLN A 4 -5.56 1.07 -0.54
N TYR A 5 -4.25 1.01 -0.31
CA TYR A 5 -3.23 1.48 -1.26
C TYR A 5 -2.67 0.30 -2.06
N ASN A 6 -2.44 0.55 -3.35
CA ASN A 6 -2.01 -0.45 -4.33
C ASN A 6 -0.59 -0.14 -4.76
N ILE A 7 0.33 -1.10 -4.64
CA ILE A 7 1.70 -1.01 -5.17
C ILE A 7 1.97 -2.26 -5.98
N GLY A 8 2.32 -2.11 -7.26
CA GLY A 8 2.52 -3.22 -8.17
C GLY A 8 3.74 -3.05 -9.06
N LEU A 9 4.40 -4.17 -9.37
CA LEU A 9 5.42 -4.29 -10.40
C LEU A 9 5.07 -5.49 -11.28
N LYS A 10 5.15 -5.34 -12.60
CA LYS A 10 5.10 -6.46 -13.53
C LYS A 10 5.98 -6.24 -14.77
N THR A 11 6.37 -7.34 -15.40
CA THR A 11 7.01 -7.37 -16.71
C THR A 11 6.32 -8.40 -17.60
N ASN A 12 6.45 -8.24 -18.92
CA ASN A 12 6.03 -9.23 -19.92
C ASN A 12 7.23 -9.95 -20.56
N ASP A 13 8.47 -9.60 -20.18
CA ASP A 13 9.66 -10.18 -20.76
C ASP A 13 9.86 -11.63 -20.26
N PRO A 14 9.89 -12.63 -21.16
CA PRO A 14 10.10 -14.02 -20.76
C PRO A 14 11.47 -14.24 -20.11
N ASN A 15 12.48 -13.44 -20.45
CA ASN A 15 13.86 -13.56 -19.97
C ASN A 15 14.08 -12.93 -18.60
N VAL A 16 13.07 -12.28 -18.03
CA VAL A 16 13.15 -11.62 -16.72
C VAL A 16 12.35 -12.37 -15.68
N ASP A 17 12.93 -12.69 -14.54
CA ASP A 17 12.23 -13.33 -13.42
C ASP A 17 12.35 -12.51 -12.13
N LEU A 18 11.25 -12.37 -11.41
CA LEU A 18 11.18 -11.85 -10.05
C LEU A 18 11.76 -12.88 -9.08
N ILE A 19 12.92 -12.57 -8.51
CA ILE A 19 13.66 -13.49 -7.63
C ILE A 19 13.50 -13.14 -6.14
N ASN A 20 13.19 -11.88 -5.80
CA ASN A 20 12.88 -11.51 -4.42
C ASN A 20 12.04 -10.22 -4.35
N TYR A 21 11.39 -9.99 -3.22
CA TYR A 21 10.59 -8.79 -2.98
C TYR A 21 10.36 -8.54 -1.49
N LEU A 22 10.25 -7.27 -1.08
CA LEU A 22 9.99 -6.84 0.29
C LEU A 22 8.86 -5.80 0.38
N PRO A 23 7.97 -5.91 1.38
CA PRO A 23 7.88 -6.99 2.36
C PRO A 23 7.31 -8.28 1.76
N LYS A 24 7.82 -9.43 2.20
CA LYS A 24 7.41 -10.75 1.67
C LYS A 24 6.17 -11.32 2.35
N ASN A 25 6.10 -11.18 3.66
CA ASN A 25 5.01 -11.72 4.48
C ASN A 25 4.01 -10.63 4.84
N LYS A 26 2.80 -11.05 5.19
CA LYS A 26 1.80 -10.19 5.81
C LYS A 26 2.37 -9.54 7.07
N ILE A 27 2.25 -8.23 7.20
CA ILE A 27 2.81 -7.45 8.32
C ILE A 27 1.87 -6.29 8.71
N ASP A 28 1.56 -6.21 9.99
CA ASP A 28 0.64 -5.23 10.59
C ASP A 28 1.34 -4.26 11.56
N SER A 29 2.67 -4.33 11.65
CA SER A 29 3.47 -3.40 12.44
C SER A 29 3.29 -1.97 11.93
N VAL A 30 3.16 -1.01 12.85
CA VAL A 30 2.96 0.41 12.52
C VAL A 30 4.10 0.93 11.64
N ASN A 31 5.34 0.58 11.95
CA ASN A 31 6.50 0.85 11.12
C ASN A 31 7.01 -0.46 10.51
N VAL A 32 7.08 -0.52 9.18
CA VAL A 32 7.65 -1.64 8.44
C VAL A 32 9.06 -1.25 8.03
N SER A 33 10.06 -1.97 8.54
CA SER A 33 11.45 -1.74 8.15
C SER A 33 12.20 -3.07 7.94
N GLN A 34 12.67 -3.28 6.71
CA GLN A 34 13.32 -4.51 6.28
C GLN A 34 14.49 -4.18 5.35
N THR A 35 15.54 -4.99 5.39
CA THR A 35 16.74 -4.85 4.57
C THR A 35 16.90 -6.05 3.66
N LEU A 36 17.17 -5.79 2.38
CA LEU A 36 17.68 -6.74 1.41
C LEU A 36 19.20 -6.59 1.31
N GLY A 37 19.93 -7.63 1.68
CA GLY A 37 21.37 -7.75 1.49
C GLY A 37 21.72 -8.58 0.25
N TYR A 38 22.80 -8.20 -0.42
CA TYR A 38 23.40 -8.89 -1.55
C TYR A 38 24.86 -9.25 -1.26
N ASN A 39 25.25 -10.47 -1.60
CA ASN A 39 26.62 -10.94 -1.60
C ASN A 39 27.05 -11.41 -2.99
N ILE A 40 28.35 -11.23 -3.28
CA ILE A 40 28.96 -11.66 -4.55
C ILE A 40 28.59 -13.13 -4.83
N GLY A 41 28.25 -13.42 -6.08
CA GLY A 41 27.78 -14.74 -6.52
C GLY A 41 26.26 -14.90 -6.58
N GLY A 42 25.48 -13.81 -6.51
CA GLY A 42 24.02 -13.87 -6.68
C GLY A 42 23.24 -14.18 -5.41
N ASN A 43 23.85 -14.07 -4.23
CA ASN A 43 23.24 -14.45 -2.97
C ASN A 43 22.44 -13.28 -2.37
N PHE A 44 21.13 -13.47 -2.21
CA PHE A 44 20.24 -12.48 -1.58
C PHE A 44 19.76 -12.96 -0.21
N ASN A 45 19.76 -12.05 0.77
CA ASN A 45 19.22 -12.31 2.10
C ASN A 45 18.28 -11.16 2.51
N SER A 46 17.13 -11.49 3.08
CA SER A 46 16.17 -10.52 3.60
C SER A 46 16.03 -10.64 5.11
N GLY A 47 15.98 -9.52 5.82
CA GLY A 47 15.71 -9.52 7.26
C GLY A 47 15.35 -8.16 7.85
N PRO A 48 15.23 -8.09 9.18
CA PRO A 48 15.00 -6.84 9.90
C PRO A 48 16.09 -5.80 9.61
N SER A 49 15.74 -4.51 9.61
CA SER A 49 16.69 -3.44 9.32
C SER A 49 17.71 -3.18 10.43
N THR A 50 17.42 -3.59 11.67
CA THR A 50 18.29 -3.43 12.86
C THR A 50 19.53 -4.33 12.86
N GLY A 51 19.80 -5.07 11.78
CA GLY A 51 20.95 -5.95 11.64
C GLY A 51 20.72 -7.37 12.18
N GLY A 52 21.78 -8.19 12.18
CA GLY A 52 21.75 -9.60 12.63
C GLY A 52 21.90 -10.65 11.53
N ASN A 53 21.89 -10.25 10.24
CA ASN A 53 21.94 -11.17 9.11
C ASN A 53 23.32 -11.28 8.41
N GLY A 54 24.39 -10.84 9.09
CA GLY A 54 25.76 -10.89 8.58
C GLY A 54 26.19 -9.64 7.78
N SER A 55 27.41 -9.69 7.26
CA SER A 55 27.97 -8.64 6.39
C SER A 55 27.50 -8.84 4.95
N PHE A 56 27.14 -7.75 4.27
CA PHE A 56 26.71 -7.75 2.88
C PHE A 56 27.62 -6.86 2.05
N ASN A 57 27.84 -7.24 0.79
CA ASN A 57 28.57 -6.41 -0.17
C ASN A 57 27.76 -5.17 -0.60
N TYR A 58 26.44 -5.33 -0.72
CA TYR A 58 25.50 -4.26 -1.01
C TYR A 58 24.20 -4.48 -0.25
N SER A 59 23.51 -3.42 0.16
CA SER A 59 22.22 -3.54 0.82
C SER A 59 21.28 -2.40 0.46
N LYS A 60 19.97 -2.69 0.53
CA LYS A 60 18.88 -1.72 0.38
C LYS A 60 17.84 -1.94 1.47
N THR A 61 17.37 -0.86 2.07
CA THR A 61 16.40 -0.90 3.17
C THR A 61 15.11 -0.20 2.76
N ILE A 62 13.98 -0.81 3.11
CA ILE A 62 12.67 -0.17 3.06
C ILE A 62 12.27 0.33 4.44
N SER A 63 11.52 1.42 4.48
CA SER A 63 10.93 1.96 5.71
C SER A 63 9.66 2.74 5.39
N TYR A 64 8.54 2.35 5.97
CA TYR A 64 7.30 3.11 5.87
C TYR A 64 6.39 2.90 7.08
N ASN A 65 5.59 3.92 7.38
CA ASN A 65 4.54 3.85 8.39
C ASN A 65 3.20 3.46 7.75
N GLN A 66 2.45 2.60 8.42
CA GLN A 66 1.14 2.10 8.02
C GLN A 66 0.18 2.01 9.22
N GLN A 67 0.20 3.02 10.11
CA GLN A 67 -0.66 3.04 11.30
C GLN A 67 -2.13 2.76 10.93
N ASN A 68 -2.75 1.80 11.64
CA ASN A 68 -4.11 1.30 11.43
C ASN A 68 -4.36 0.51 10.14
N TYR A 69 -3.32 0.26 9.34
CA TYR A 69 -3.36 -0.52 8.10
C TYR A 69 -2.52 -1.79 8.24
N ILE A 70 -2.63 -2.69 7.26
CA ILE A 70 -1.89 -3.95 7.17
C ILE A 70 -1.40 -4.13 5.74
N SER A 71 -0.13 -4.53 5.58
CA SER A 71 0.47 -4.81 4.29
C SER A 71 0.47 -6.31 4.02
N GLU A 72 0.03 -6.70 2.84
CA GLU A 72 0.06 -8.08 2.37
C GLU A 72 0.36 -8.14 0.86
N VAL A 73 0.96 -9.24 0.44
CA VAL A 73 1.16 -9.57 -0.98
C VAL A 73 -0.16 -10.19 -1.47
N GLU A 74 -0.85 -9.49 -2.35
CA GLU A 74 -2.13 -9.94 -2.90
C GLU A 74 -1.93 -11.05 -3.94
N HIS A 75 -0.92 -10.90 -4.78
CA HIS A 75 -0.46 -11.94 -5.68
C HIS A 75 1.03 -11.75 -6.02
N GLN A 76 1.67 -12.87 -6.35
CA GLN A 76 3.06 -12.90 -6.80
C GLN A 76 3.28 -14.10 -7.71
N ASN A 77 4.12 -13.91 -8.73
CA ASN A 77 4.64 -14.96 -9.59
C ASN A 77 6.01 -14.51 -10.14
N SER A 78 6.59 -15.30 -11.05
CA SER A 78 7.89 -14.96 -11.62
C SER A 78 7.92 -13.67 -12.43
N LYS A 79 6.77 -13.08 -12.83
CA LYS A 79 6.72 -11.87 -13.66
C LYS A 79 6.10 -10.67 -12.96
N SER A 80 5.53 -10.84 -11.77
CA SER A 80 4.77 -9.78 -11.10
C SER A 80 4.67 -9.96 -9.59
N VAL A 81 4.54 -8.83 -8.90
CA VAL A 81 4.19 -8.76 -7.48
C VAL A 81 3.29 -7.56 -7.24
N GLN A 82 2.25 -7.77 -6.43
CA GLN A 82 1.30 -6.75 -6.04
C GLN A 82 1.11 -6.77 -4.54
N TRP A 83 1.25 -5.60 -3.92
CA TRP A 83 0.96 -5.35 -2.53
C TRP A 83 -0.33 -4.55 -2.37
N GLY A 84 -1.09 -4.93 -1.34
CA GLY A 84 -2.23 -4.19 -0.82
C GLY A 84 -1.94 -3.75 0.60
N ILE A 85 -2.04 -2.44 0.86
CA ILE A 85 -1.92 -1.85 2.20
C ILE A 85 -3.33 -1.44 2.62
N LYS A 86 -3.99 -2.27 3.42
CA LYS A 86 -5.45 -2.24 3.65
C LYS A 86 -5.78 -1.73 5.05
N ALA A 87 -6.88 -1.00 5.18
CA ALA A 87 -7.42 -0.58 6.45
C ALA A 87 -7.70 -1.81 7.32
N ASN A 88 -7.14 -1.84 8.53
CA ASN A 88 -7.13 -3.02 9.38
C ASN A 88 -7.91 -2.80 10.68
N SER A 89 -7.37 -1.99 11.60
CA SER A 89 -7.94 -1.79 12.93
C SER A 89 -7.69 -0.38 13.43
N PHE A 90 -8.73 0.22 14.01
CA PHE A 90 -8.77 1.61 14.46
C PHE A 90 -9.20 1.67 15.92
N ILE A 91 -8.61 2.57 16.70
CA ILE A 91 -9.10 2.91 18.04
C ILE A 91 -9.96 4.15 17.89
N THR A 92 -11.23 4.05 18.29
CA THR A 92 -12.22 5.13 18.18
C THR A 92 -12.82 5.43 19.56
N SER A 93 -13.63 6.48 19.66
CA SER A 93 -14.39 6.81 20.87
C SER A 93 -15.35 5.71 21.32
N LEU A 94 -15.77 4.82 20.41
CA LEU A 94 -16.63 3.66 20.70
C LEU A 94 -15.84 2.36 20.92
N GLY A 95 -14.51 2.44 20.99
CA GLY A 95 -13.61 1.31 21.14
C GLY A 95 -12.93 0.89 19.84
N LYS A 96 -12.43 -0.36 19.82
CA LYS A 96 -11.70 -0.91 18.68
C LYS A 96 -12.68 -1.24 17.54
N MET A 97 -12.46 -0.64 16.37
CA MET A 97 -13.21 -0.92 15.15
C MET A 97 -12.32 -1.58 14.09
N SER A 98 -12.89 -2.48 13.30
CA SER A 98 -12.22 -2.97 12.09
C SER A 98 -12.32 -1.94 10.95
N GLY A 99 -11.47 -2.06 9.93
CA GLY A 99 -11.58 -1.24 8.71
C GLY A 99 -12.94 -1.38 7.99
N HIS A 100 -13.67 -2.47 8.24
CA HIS A 100 -14.98 -2.75 7.65
C HIS A 100 -16.16 -2.25 8.50
N ASP A 101 -15.91 -1.69 9.69
CA ASP A 101 -17.00 -1.16 10.52
C ASP A 101 -17.70 0.00 9.78
N PRO A 102 -19.03 -0.05 9.57
CA PRO A 102 -19.76 0.97 8.83
C PRO A 102 -19.77 2.34 9.54
N ASN A 103 -19.59 2.37 10.87
CA ASN A 103 -19.52 3.59 11.66
C ASN A 103 -18.11 4.18 11.78
N LEU A 104 -17.10 3.52 11.18
CA LEU A 104 -15.73 4.04 11.19
C LEU A 104 -15.67 5.47 10.61
N PHE A 105 -15.08 6.37 11.39
CA PHE A 105 -14.94 7.82 11.16
C PHE A 105 -16.22 8.66 11.25
N VAL A 106 -17.38 8.06 11.52
CA VAL A 106 -18.63 8.82 11.69
C VAL A 106 -18.59 9.58 13.02
N GLY A 107 -18.93 10.87 12.98
CA GLY A 107 -19.00 11.70 14.18
C GLY A 107 -20.23 11.38 15.04
N TYR A 108 -20.31 11.95 16.23
CA TYR A 108 -21.46 11.74 17.11
C TYR A 108 -22.71 12.53 16.66
N LYS A 109 -22.55 13.84 16.48
CA LYS A 109 -23.55 14.78 15.95
C LYS A 109 -22.83 15.78 15.05
N PRO A 110 -23.49 16.28 14.00
CA PRO A 110 -22.86 17.25 13.11
C PRO A 110 -22.69 18.59 13.83
N TYR A 111 -21.49 19.17 13.73
CA TYR A 111 -21.23 20.53 14.24
C TYR A 111 -21.95 21.60 13.40
N SER A 112 -21.97 21.42 12.08
CA SER A 112 -22.74 22.24 11.14
C SER A 112 -23.28 21.39 9.98
N GLN A 113 -23.93 22.03 9.01
CA GLN A 113 -24.40 21.35 7.79
C GLN A 113 -23.30 21.11 6.74
N ASN A 114 -22.07 21.54 7.01
CA ASN A 114 -20.94 21.18 6.17
C ASN A 114 -20.76 19.65 6.19
N PRO A 115 -20.65 18.97 5.03
CA PRO A 115 -20.44 17.52 4.98
C PRO A 115 -19.24 17.03 5.81
N ARG A 116 -18.19 17.83 5.97
CA ARG A 116 -17.02 17.49 6.78
C ARG A 116 -17.38 17.30 8.26
N ASP A 117 -18.34 18.06 8.77
CA ASP A 117 -18.69 18.10 10.19
C ASP A 117 -19.51 16.89 10.63
N TYR A 118 -19.88 16.01 9.71
CA TYR A 118 -20.53 14.72 9.97
C TYR A 118 -19.51 13.60 10.32
N PHE A 119 -18.21 13.89 10.20
CA PHE A 119 -17.13 12.93 10.43
C PHE A 119 -16.16 13.44 11.50
N VAL A 120 -15.43 12.53 12.15
CA VAL A 120 -14.43 12.86 13.17
C VAL A 120 -13.34 13.81 12.63
N PRO A 121 -12.75 14.69 13.46
CA PRO A 121 -11.70 15.63 13.04
C PRO A 121 -10.40 14.93 12.62
N ASP A 122 -9.50 15.64 11.93
CA ASP A 122 -8.29 15.04 11.32
C ASP A 122 -7.33 14.43 12.34
N ASN A 123 -7.28 14.94 13.57
CA ASN A 123 -6.46 14.39 14.65
C ASN A 123 -6.94 13.02 15.17
N GLU A 124 -8.16 12.60 14.80
CA GLU A 124 -8.68 11.25 15.06
C GLU A 124 -8.54 10.32 13.84
N LEU A 125 -8.03 10.83 12.72
CA LEU A 125 -7.75 10.06 11.51
C LEU A 125 -6.27 9.65 11.49
N PRO A 126 -5.91 8.44 11.02
CA PRO A 126 -4.51 8.11 10.80
C PRO A 126 -3.95 8.82 9.57
N PRO A 127 -2.60 8.98 9.48
CA PRO A 127 -1.94 9.63 8.35
C PRO A 127 -2.36 9.10 6.98
N LEU A 128 -2.61 7.80 6.88
CA LEU A 128 -3.02 7.13 5.65
C LEU A 128 -4.43 7.53 5.17
N VAL A 129 -5.24 8.18 6.01
CA VAL A 129 -6.57 8.68 5.64
C VAL A 129 -6.54 10.18 5.38
N HIS A 130 -5.99 10.98 6.30
CA HIS A 130 -6.05 12.45 6.21
C HIS A 130 -4.93 13.07 5.35
N SER A 131 -3.86 12.34 5.08
CA SER A 131 -2.72 12.83 4.29
C SER A 131 -2.43 11.93 3.09
N GLY A 132 -1.95 10.71 3.32
CA GLY A 132 -1.54 9.82 2.25
C GLY A 132 -0.62 8.69 2.72
N PHE A 133 -0.14 7.90 1.76
CA PHE A 133 0.81 6.82 1.99
C PHE A 133 2.15 7.12 1.33
N ASN A 134 3.23 6.88 2.07
CA ASN A 134 4.61 7.01 1.58
C ASN A 134 5.18 5.62 1.34
N PRO A 135 5.11 5.08 0.11
CA PRO A 135 5.51 3.71 -0.17
C PRO A 135 7.03 3.54 -0.12
N SER A 136 7.47 2.41 0.43
CA SER A 136 8.86 1.96 0.38
C SER A 136 8.88 0.44 0.20
N PHE A 137 9.13 -0.01 -1.03
CA PHE A 137 9.05 -1.41 -1.45
C PHE A 137 10.28 -1.77 -2.29
N ILE A 138 10.68 -3.04 -2.26
CA ILE A 138 11.78 -3.56 -3.09
C ILE A 138 11.28 -4.77 -3.87
N ALA A 139 11.70 -4.86 -5.12
CA ALA A 139 11.63 -6.06 -5.93
C ALA A 139 12.95 -6.23 -6.67
N THR A 140 13.47 -7.45 -6.70
CA THR A 140 14.67 -7.81 -7.45
C THR A 140 14.28 -8.74 -8.57
N VAL A 141 14.71 -8.40 -9.77
CA VAL A 141 14.53 -9.22 -10.96
C VAL A 141 15.89 -9.68 -11.51
N SER A 142 15.95 -10.90 -12.01
CA SER A 142 17.07 -11.43 -12.81
C SER A 142 16.75 -11.33 -14.30
N HIS A 143 17.78 -11.29 -15.14
CA HIS A 143 17.66 -11.32 -16.60
C HIS A 143 18.69 -12.27 -17.21
N GLU A 144 18.25 -13.13 -18.14
CA GLU A 144 19.12 -14.09 -18.80
C GLU A 144 20.17 -13.39 -19.69
N LYS A 145 21.45 -13.70 -19.48
CA LYS A 145 22.54 -13.02 -20.19
C LYS A 145 22.50 -13.36 -21.69
N GLY A 146 22.60 -12.32 -22.53
CA GLY A 146 22.63 -12.48 -23.99
C GLY A 146 21.26 -12.78 -24.63
N SER A 147 20.17 -12.73 -23.86
CA SER A 147 18.81 -13.03 -24.34
C SER A 147 18.03 -11.80 -24.87
N GLY A 148 18.61 -10.60 -24.73
CA GLY A 148 18.04 -9.33 -25.15
C GLY A 148 18.74 -8.16 -24.46
N ASP A 149 18.74 -6.98 -25.09
CA ASP A 149 19.35 -5.79 -24.50
C ASP A 149 18.37 -5.02 -23.60
N THR A 150 17.05 -5.18 -23.78
CA THR A 150 16.03 -4.35 -23.13
C THR A 150 14.83 -5.14 -22.61
N SER A 151 14.26 -4.71 -21.49
CA SER A 151 12.99 -5.21 -20.93
C SER A 151 12.06 -4.06 -20.54
N GLU A 152 10.75 -4.29 -20.59
CA GLU A 152 9.74 -3.34 -20.13
C GLU A 152 9.17 -3.74 -18.75
N PHE A 153 8.95 -2.73 -17.90
CA PHE A 153 8.35 -2.87 -16.59
C PHE A 153 7.23 -1.87 -16.41
N GLU A 154 6.11 -2.32 -15.83
CA GLU A 154 5.03 -1.44 -15.40
C GLU A 154 5.02 -1.38 -13.88
N ILE A 155 5.15 -0.16 -13.34
CA ILE A 155 5.01 0.12 -11.92
C ILE A 155 3.68 0.84 -11.71
N THR A 156 2.84 0.30 -10.82
CA THR A 156 1.48 0.79 -10.58
C THR A 156 1.32 1.24 -9.13
N TYR A 157 1.01 2.51 -8.92
CA TYR A 157 0.72 3.11 -7.62
C TYR A 157 -0.73 3.59 -7.61
N GLY A 158 -1.50 3.30 -6.55
CA GLY A 158 -2.89 3.72 -6.54
C GLY A 158 -3.63 3.44 -5.26
N ARG A 159 -4.96 3.49 -5.34
CA ARG A 159 -5.84 3.28 -4.21
C ARG A 159 -7.20 2.68 -4.60
N ASN A 160 -7.78 1.92 -3.68
CA ASN A 160 -9.19 1.56 -3.67
C ASN A 160 -9.89 2.39 -2.60
N MET A 161 -10.96 3.08 -2.97
CA MET A 161 -11.66 4.02 -2.10
C MET A 161 -13.02 3.50 -1.70
N ASP A 162 -13.30 3.63 -0.41
CA ASP A 162 -14.61 3.42 0.19
C ASP A 162 -15.34 4.75 0.35
N VAL A 163 -16.68 4.68 0.38
CA VAL A 163 -17.54 5.81 0.73
C VAL A 163 -18.31 5.47 2.01
N THR A 164 -18.16 6.30 3.03
CA THR A 164 -19.02 6.24 4.24
C THR A 164 -20.08 7.32 4.12
N HIS A 165 -21.35 6.94 4.26
CA HIS A 165 -22.45 7.89 4.45
C HIS A 165 -22.75 8.02 5.93
N ALA A 166 -22.90 9.25 6.40
CA ALA A 166 -23.35 9.56 7.76
C ALA A 166 -24.75 10.18 7.67
N THR A 167 -25.75 9.50 8.22
CA THR A 167 -27.15 9.96 8.16
C THR A 167 -27.59 10.45 9.52
N ARG A 168 -28.11 11.68 9.58
CA ARG A 168 -28.79 12.20 10.77
C ARG A 168 -30.27 11.85 10.71
N ARG A 169 -30.75 11.03 11.64
CA ARG A 169 -32.19 10.78 11.83
C ARG A 169 -32.73 11.66 12.95
N THR A 170 -33.68 12.53 12.62
CA THR A 170 -34.35 13.37 13.62
C THR A 170 -35.51 12.59 14.24
N THR A 171 -35.50 12.43 15.55
CA THR A 171 -36.57 11.76 16.31
C THR A 171 -36.82 12.48 17.63
N HIS A 172 -38.08 12.50 18.08
CA HIS A 172 -38.47 12.94 19.43
C HIS A 172 -38.38 11.82 20.47
N TYR A 173 -38.23 10.57 20.02
CA TYR A 173 -38.28 9.37 20.85
C TYR A 173 -37.21 8.40 20.35
N GLY A 174 -36.01 8.46 20.91
CA GLY A 174 -34.88 7.62 20.54
C GLY A 174 -33.56 8.37 20.40
N ASN A 175 -32.53 7.65 19.96
CA ASN A 175 -31.22 8.22 19.76
C ASN A 175 -31.16 9.03 18.45
N SER A 176 -30.50 10.19 18.48
CA SER A 176 -30.37 11.13 17.34
C SER A 176 -28.91 11.36 16.96
N TYR A 177 -28.06 10.36 17.17
CA TYR A 177 -26.67 10.35 16.69
C TYR A 177 -26.63 10.07 15.20
N LEU A 178 -25.48 10.33 14.59
CA LEU A 178 -25.23 9.94 13.20
C LEU A 178 -25.12 8.42 13.10
N GLU A 179 -25.76 7.86 12.08
CA GLU A 179 -25.64 6.44 11.72
C GLU A 179 -24.81 6.31 10.45
N GLY A 180 -23.76 5.48 10.52
CA GLY A 180 -22.89 5.17 9.41
C GLY A 180 -23.44 4.05 8.52
N SER A 181 -23.24 4.19 7.22
CA SER A 181 -23.33 3.08 6.26
C SER A 181 -22.16 3.15 5.29
N ARG A 182 -21.75 1.99 4.77
CA ARG A 182 -20.54 1.85 3.95
C ARG A 182 -20.87 1.32 2.56
N ILE A 183 -20.33 1.98 1.54
CA ILE A 183 -20.15 1.40 0.22
C ILE A 183 -18.68 1.01 0.12
N HIS A 184 -18.43 -0.29 0.32
CA HIS A 184 -17.10 -0.87 0.20
C HIS A 184 -16.73 -1.02 -1.28
N ASN A 185 -15.46 -0.76 -1.63
CA ASN A 185 -14.97 -0.79 -3.01
C ASN A 185 -15.73 0.15 -3.96
N ALA A 186 -16.18 1.31 -3.45
CA ALA A 186 -16.91 2.29 -4.24
C ALA A 186 -16.14 2.76 -5.48
N PHE A 187 -14.83 3.00 -5.33
CA PHE A 187 -13.94 3.37 -6.44
C PHE A 187 -12.63 2.58 -6.38
N VAL A 188 -12.55 1.47 -7.12
CA VAL A 188 -11.37 0.60 -7.16
C VAL A 188 -10.40 0.99 -8.27
N ASN A 189 -9.14 0.54 -8.14
CA ASN A 189 -8.08 0.68 -9.15
C ASN A 189 -7.91 2.11 -9.66
N ARG A 190 -7.99 3.08 -8.75
CA ARG A 190 -7.63 4.48 -9.05
C ARG A 190 -6.12 4.59 -9.05
N ASN A 191 -5.54 4.08 -10.14
CA ASN A 191 -4.13 3.75 -10.26
C ASN A 191 -3.44 4.65 -11.30
N TYR A 192 -2.23 5.06 -10.97
CA TYR A 192 -1.25 5.66 -11.86
C TYR A 192 -0.20 4.61 -12.18
N THR A 193 -0.06 4.30 -13.47
CA THR A 193 0.86 3.27 -13.97
C THR A 193 1.86 3.92 -14.90
N VAL A 194 3.14 3.70 -14.63
CA VAL A 194 4.25 4.18 -15.47
C VAL A 194 4.97 2.98 -16.04
N LYS A 195 5.20 3.02 -17.34
CA LYS A 195 6.00 2.03 -18.06
C LYS A 195 7.43 2.52 -18.19
N TYR A 196 8.38 1.69 -17.79
CA TYR A 196 9.82 1.91 -17.90
C TYR A 196 10.43 0.89 -18.85
N GLU A 197 11.36 1.31 -19.68
CA GLU A 197 12.27 0.42 -20.41
C GLU A 197 13.63 0.48 -19.72
N VAL A 198 14.18 -0.71 -19.43
CA VAL A 198 15.51 -0.89 -18.85
C VAL A 198 16.39 -1.53 -19.91
N ASN A 199 17.55 -0.93 -20.16
CA ASN A 199 18.57 -1.52 -21.03
C ASN A 199 19.66 -2.19 -20.18
N TRP A 200 19.75 -3.52 -20.24
CA TRP A 200 20.69 -4.33 -19.44
C TRP A 200 22.15 -4.15 -19.86
N LYS A 201 22.40 -3.72 -21.09
CA LYS A 201 23.74 -3.54 -21.64
C LYS A 201 24.31 -2.16 -21.34
N THR A 202 23.49 -1.11 -21.46
CA THR A 202 23.91 0.27 -21.19
C THR A 202 23.60 0.74 -19.77
N HIS A 203 22.77 -0.01 -19.04
CA HIS A 203 22.20 0.36 -17.73
C HIS A 203 21.33 1.63 -17.76
N GLU A 204 20.85 2.03 -18.94
CA GLU A 204 19.92 3.14 -19.09
C GLU A 204 18.50 2.74 -18.67
N ILE A 205 17.79 3.67 -18.02
CA ILE A 205 16.37 3.54 -17.70
C ILE A 205 15.65 4.74 -18.31
N LYS A 206 14.57 4.49 -19.05
CA LYS A 206 13.73 5.56 -19.61
C LYS A 206 12.25 5.29 -19.41
N VAL A 207 11.48 6.35 -19.27
CA VAL A 207 10.02 6.28 -19.24
C VAL A 207 9.50 6.12 -20.67
N LYS A 208 8.63 5.13 -20.88
CA LYS A 208 7.97 4.85 -22.17
C LYS A 208 6.59 5.47 -22.27
N GLY A 209 5.94 5.69 -21.13
CA GLY A 209 4.62 6.31 -21.05
C GLY A 209 3.97 6.12 -19.68
N HIS A 210 2.85 6.80 -19.48
CA HIS A 210 2.00 6.68 -18.30
C HIS A 210 0.54 6.94 -18.69
N ASN A 211 -0.41 6.59 -17.80
CA ASN A 211 -1.83 6.91 -17.95
C ASN A 211 -2.26 8.11 -17.11
#